data_AF-A0A395IDJ6-F1
#
_entry.id   AF-A0A395IDJ6-F1
#
_cell.length_a   1.000
_cell.length_b   1.000
_cell.length_c   1.000
_cell.angle_alpha   90.00
_cell.angle_beta   90.00
_cell.angle_gamma   90.00
#
_symmetry.space_group_name_H-M   'P 1'
#
loop_
_entity.id
_entity.type
_entity.pdbx_description
1 polymer ?
#
loop_
_entity_poly.entity_id
_entity_poly.type
_entity_poly.pdbx_seq_one_letter_code
_entity_poly.pdbx_strand_id
1 'polypeptide(L)'
;MDFSRMGIEGKGMAVTGLWPASAIESAATAHFSSPAEDLRHPAIFSDAILSILKAPVDDVNGLLTLDEDYLRDHDGVRDFSKYALVPGTTPRRIMPARFPVFESGGTG
;
A
#
# COMPACT_ATOMS: atom_id res chain seq x y z
N MET A 1 0.94 -8.81 -13.73
CA MET A 1 1.53 -8.80 -15.09
C MET A 1 2.84 -9.56 -15.00
N ASP A 2 3.13 -10.48 -15.93
CA ASP A 2 4.22 -11.45 -15.80
C ASP A 2 5.38 -11.10 -16.76
N PHE A 3 6.34 -10.30 -16.27
CA PHE A 3 7.53 -9.90 -17.02
C PHE A 3 8.52 -11.03 -17.24
N SER A 4 8.43 -12.15 -16.52
CA SER A 4 9.30 -13.31 -16.72
C SER A 4 9.09 -13.93 -18.11
N ARG A 5 7.89 -13.76 -18.70
CA ARG A 5 7.59 -14.16 -20.08
C ARG A 5 8.16 -13.24 -21.16
N MET A 6 8.66 -12.05 -20.80
CA MET A 6 9.26 -11.08 -21.73
C MET A 6 10.77 -11.27 -21.93
N GLY A 7 11.38 -12.32 -21.34
CA GLY A 7 12.79 -12.63 -21.53
C GLY A 7 13.72 -11.56 -20.94
N ILE A 8 14.80 -11.22 -21.65
CA ILE A 8 15.82 -10.27 -21.16
C ILE A 8 15.26 -8.86 -21.02
N GLU A 9 14.28 -8.48 -21.85
CA GLU A 9 13.67 -7.14 -21.84
C GLU A 9 12.83 -6.89 -20.58
N GLY A 10 12.28 -7.95 -19.96
CA GLY A 10 11.56 -7.85 -18.68
C GLY A 10 12.48 -7.92 -17.46
N LYS A 11 13.76 -8.26 -17.61
CA LYS A 11 14.69 -8.36 -16.48
C LYS A 11 14.97 -6.98 -15.92
N GLY A 12 14.71 -6.80 -14.62
CA GLY A 12 14.91 -5.53 -13.94
C GLY A 12 13.69 -4.60 -13.95
N MET A 13 12.54 -5.06 -14.46
CA MET A 13 11.28 -4.32 -14.40
C MET A 13 10.33 -4.93 -13.36
N ALA A 14 9.64 -4.08 -12.62
CA ALA A 14 8.59 -4.46 -11.70
C ALA A 14 7.30 -3.67 -11.98
N VAL A 15 6.15 -4.32 -11.81
CA VAL A 15 4.87 -3.64 -11.65
C VAL A 15 4.29 -4.00 -10.30
N THR A 16 4.03 -2.97 -9.50
CA THR A 16 3.47 -3.08 -8.14
C THR A 16 2.19 -2.27 -8.08
N GLY A 17 1.12 -2.86 -7.55
CA GLY A 17 -0.09 -2.14 -7.17
C GLY A 17 0.01 -1.72 -5.70
N LEU A 18 -0.10 -0.43 -5.45
CA LEU A 18 -0.10 0.15 -4.11
C LEU A 18 -1.43 0.89 -3.87
N TRP A 19 -2.03 0.68 -2.70
CA TRP A 19 -3.26 1.38 -2.29
C TRP A 19 -3.16 1.83 -0.83
N PRO A 20 -3.77 2.96 -0.43
CA PRO A 20 -3.71 3.39 0.96
C PRO A 20 -4.65 2.55 1.85
N ALA A 21 -4.16 2.12 3.02
CA ALA A 21 -4.94 1.36 3.99
C ALA A 21 -6.01 2.22 4.71
N SER A 22 -5.71 3.51 4.92
CA SER A 22 -6.59 4.54 5.49
C SER A 22 -6.73 5.72 4.52
N ALA A 23 -7.73 6.58 4.72
CA ALA A 23 -7.90 7.76 3.86
C ALA A 23 -6.71 8.74 3.99
N ILE A 24 -6.34 9.37 2.87
CA ILE A 24 -5.19 10.28 2.76
C ILE A 24 -5.64 11.71 2.51
N GLU A 25 -5.06 12.65 3.25
CA GLU A 25 -5.29 14.08 3.05
C GLU A 25 -4.90 14.51 1.63
N SER A 26 -5.89 15.04 0.91
CA SER A 26 -5.78 15.51 -0.47
C SER A 26 -6.92 16.46 -0.81
N ALA A 27 -6.84 17.13 -1.96
CA ALA A 27 -7.94 17.93 -2.48
C ALA A 27 -9.24 17.11 -2.68
N ALA A 28 -9.12 15.82 -2.99
CA ALA A 28 -10.28 14.93 -3.16
C ALA A 28 -10.95 14.64 -1.81
N THR A 29 -10.20 14.33 -0.75
CA THR A 29 -10.80 14.08 0.56
C THR A 29 -11.39 15.34 1.20
N ALA A 30 -10.84 16.52 0.87
CA ALA A 30 -11.45 17.80 1.23
C ALA A 30 -12.84 17.97 0.57
N HIS A 31 -12.98 17.55 -0.69
CA HIS A 31 -14.27 17.59 -1.40
C HIS A 31 -15.33 16.68 -0.76
N PHE A 32 -14.93 15.50 -0.28
CA PHE A 32 -15.85 14.53 0.34
C PHE A 32 -16.09 14.76 1.83
N SER A 33 -15.62 15.88 2.40
CA SER A 33 -15.82 16.23 3.82
C SER A 33 -15.41 15.11 4.80
N SER A 34 -14.32 14.41 4.51
CA SER A 34 -13.80 13.38 5.42
C SER A 34 -13.31 14.01 6.72
N PRO A 35 -13.66 13.45 7.91
CA PRO A 35 -13.16 13.96 9.18
C PRO A 35 -11.63 13.95 9.21
N ALA A 36 -11.01 15.02 9.69
CA ALA A 36 -9.54 15.15 9.68
C ALA A 36 -8.87 14.06 10.55
N GLU A 37 -9.53 13.63 11.62
CA GLU A 37 -9.10 12.54 12.50
C GLU A 37 -9.01 11.18 11.80
N ASP A 38 -9.74 11.00 10.70
CA ASP A 38 -9.77 9.80 9.87
C ASP A 38 -8.77 9.84 8.70
N LEU A 39 -8.01 10.93 8.57
CA LEU A 39 -7.04 11.12 7.50
C LEU A 39 -5.60 10.91 7.97
N ARG A 40 -4.77 10.41 7.06
CA ARG A 40 -3.31 10.42 7.17
C ARG A 40 -2.69 11.45 6.24
N HIS A 41 -1.50 11.91 6.60
CA HIS A 41 -0.65 12.67 5.71
C HIS A 41 -0.21 11.83 4.51
N PRO A 42 -0.15 12.41 3.29
CA PRO A 42 0.27 11.71 2.07
C PRO A 42 1.70 11.16 2.12
N ALA A 43 2.52 11.62 3.07
CA ALA A 43 3.89 11.15 3.27
C ALA A 43 3.98 9.62 3.47
N ILE A 44 2.98 8.97 4.06
CA ILE A 44 2.99 7.50 4.19
C ILE A 44 3.02 6.79 2.84
N PHE A 45 2.23 7.30 1.88
CA PHE A 45 2.14 6.74 0.55
C PHE A 45 3.44 6.99 -0.22
N SER A 46 4.04 8.18 -0.04
CA SER A 46 5.36 8.51 -0.61
C SER A 46 6.48 7.64 -0.04
N ASP A 47 6.51 7.41 1.28
CA ASP A 47 7.51 6.56 1.94
C ASP A 47 7.43 5.12 1.43
N ALA A 48 6.21 4.57 1.29
CA ALA A 48 5.99 3.25 0.71
C ALA A 48 6.52 3.17 -0.74
N ILE A 49 6.22 4.15 -1.58
CA ILE A 49 6.74 4.21 -2.96
C ILE A 49 8.27 4.26 -2.97
N LEU A 50 8.87 5.12 -2.15
CA LEU A 50 10.34 5.26 -2.10
C LEU A 50 11.02 3.97 -1.64
N SER A 51 10.38 3.20 -0.76
CA SER A 51 10.88 1.89 -0.36
C SER A 51 10.71 0.85 -1.47
N ILE A 52 9.55 0.79 -2.13
CA ILE A 52 9.31 -0.09 -3.30
C ILE A 52 10.34 0.14 -4.41
N LEU A 53 10.65 1.41 -4.71
CA LEU A 53 11.63 1.77 -5.75
C LEU A 53 13.07 1.36 -5.42
N LYS A 54 13.39 1.13 -4.13
CA LYS A 54 14.71 0.71 -3.67
C LYS A 54 14.81 -0.81 -3.48
N ALA A 55 13.67 -1.49 -3.41
CA ALA A 55 13.62 -2.93 -3.19
C ALA A 55 14.11 -3.71 -4.42
N PRO A 56 14.66 -4.92 -4.23
CA PRO A 56 14.94 -5.84 -5.33
C PRO A 56 13.68 -6.08 -6.17
N VAL A 57 13.85 -6.12 -7.49
CA VAL A 57 12.73 -6.30 -8.45
C VAL A 57 11.93 -7.58 -8.15
N ASP A 58 12.62 -8.64 -7.75
CA ASP A 58 12.00 -9.94 -7.45
C ASP A 58 11.08 -9.89 -6.21
N ASP A 59 11.27 -8.92 -5.31
CA ASP A 59 10.47 -8.78 -4.09
C ASP A 59 9.19 -7.98 -4.32
N VAL A 60 9.18 -7.09 -5.31
CA VAL A 60 8.07 -6.13 -5.55
C VAL A 60 7.32 -6.35 -6.86
N ASN A 61 7.86 -7.13 -7.79
CA ASN A 61 7.19 -7.40 -9.06
C ASN A 61 5.93 -8.26 -8.87
N GLY A 62 4.80 -7.80 -9.39
CA GLY A 62 3.50 -8.47 -9.26
C GLY A 62 2.83 -8.28 -7.90
N LEU A 63 3.45 -7.53 -6.99
CA LEU A 63 2.92 -7.28 -5.65
C LEU A 63 1.69 -6.39 -5.72
N LEU A 64 0.66 -6.74 -4.96
CA LEU A 64 -0.51 -5.90 -4.67
C LEU A 64 -0.55 -5.70 -3.17
N THR A 65 -0.32 -4.48 -2.69
CA THR A 65 -0.11 -4.22 -1.27
C THR A 65 -0.74 -2.91 -0.83
N LEU A 66 -0.80 -2.73 0.49
CA LEU A 66 -1.19 -1.50 1.13
C LEU A 66 0.04 -0.78 1.70
N ASP A 67 0.02 0.54 1.74
CA ASP A 67 1.11 1.36 2.26
C ASP A 67 1.55 0.94 3.68
N GLU A 68 0.61 0.78 4.61
CA GLU A 68 0.88 0.31 5.97
C GLU A 68 1.44 -1.10 6.02
N ASP A 69 0.88 -2.00 5.23
CA ASP A 69 1.22 -3.42 5.28
C ASP A 69 2.61 -3.62 4.67
N TYR A 70 2.89 -2.96 3.55
CA TYR A 70 4.21 -2.95 2.94
C TYR A 70 5.28 -2.37 3.87
N LEU A 71 5.06 -1.17 4.44
CA LEU A 71 6.03 -0.57 5.38
C LEU A 71 6.22 -1.42 6.63
N ARG A 72 5.18 -2.14 7.07
CA ARG A 72 5.27 -3.03 8.23
C ARG A 72 6.05 -4.31 7.93
N ASP A 73 5.77 -4.94 6.81
CA ASP A 73 6.30 -6.26 6.47
C ASP A 73 7.70 -6.16 5.84
N HIS A 74 7.94 -5.17 4.99
CA HIS A 74 9.21 -4.96 4.30
C HIS A 74 10.19 -4.09 5.11
N ASP A 75 9.72 -2.96 5.65
CA ASP A 75 10.58 -1.99 6.35
C ASP A 75 10.57 -2.14 7.88
N GLY A 76 9.72 -3.03 8.41
CA GLY A 76 9.61 -3.29 9.85
C GLY A 76 8.92 -2.17 10.64
N VAL A 77 8.25 -1.22 9.98
CA VAL A 77 7.59 -0.09 10.63
C VAL A 77 6.40 -0.58 11.47
N ARG A 78 6.38 -0.25 12.76
CA ARG A 78 5.29 -0.63 13.68
C ARG A 78 4.44 0.53 14.11
N ASP A 79 5.05 1.70 14.29
CA ASP A 79 4.38 2.93 14.67
C ASP A 79 4.11 3.82 13.46
N PHE A 80 2.83 4.07 13.20
CA PHE A 80 2.33 4.91 12.11
C PHE A 80 1.72 6.21 12.62
N SER A 81 1.80 6.50 13.92
CA SER A 81 1.20 7.70 14.54
C SER A 81 1.69 9.00 13.91
N LYS A 82 2.96 9.04 13.45
CA LYS A 82 3.54 10.19 12.74
C LYS A 82 2.83 10.55 11.44
N TYR A 83 2.06 9.62 10.87
CA TYR A 83 1.30 9.84 9.64
C TYR A 83 -0.14 10.27 9.91
N ALA A 84 -0.63 10.25 11.16
CA ALA A 84 -1.96 10.79 11.46
C ALA A 84 -1.98 12.30 11.18
N LEU A 85 -3.00 12.77 10.46
CA LEU A 85 -3.15 14.21 10.18
C LEU A 85 -3.42 15.01 11.46
N VAL A 86 -4.20 14.42 12.38
CA VAL A 86 -4.43 14.96 13.72
C VAL A 86 -3.60 14.16 14.72
N PRO A 87 -2.63 14.78 15.42
CA PRO A 87 -1.81 14.08 16.40
C PRO A 87 -2.64 13.39 17.48
N GLY A 88 -2.30 12.13 17.78
CA GLY A 88 -2.98 11.32 18.79
C GLY A 88 -4.23 10.58 18.29
N THR A 89 -4.65 10.78 17.04
CA THR A 89 -5.72 9.97 16.43
C THR A 89 -5.16 8.71 15.77
N THR A 90 -6.04 7.73 15.57
CA THR A 90 -5.75 6.52 14.79
C THR A 90 -6.72 6.48 13.61
N PRO A 91 -6.32 7.01 12.44
CA PRO A 91 -7.18 7.07 11.27
C PRO A 91 -7.79 5.72 10.91
N ARG A 92 -9.12 5.68 10.74
CA ARG A 92 -9.84 4.44 10.47
C ARG A 92 -9.31 3.75 9.20
N ARG A 93 -9.01 2.47 9.32
CA ARG A 93 -8.64 1.62 8.18
C ARG A 93 -9.87 1.36 7.31
N ILE A 94 -9.75 1.59 6.01
CA ILE A 94 -10.83 1.40 5.01
C ILE A 94 -10.66 0.11 4.20
N MET A 95 -9.49 -0.51 4.26
CA MET A 95 -9.18 -1.78 3.61
C MET A 95 -9.13 -2.94 4.63
N PRO A 96 -9.46 -4.18 4.24
CA PRO A 96 -9.35 -5.31 5.14
C PRO A 96 -7.90 -5.53 5.59
N ALA A 97 -7.72 -6.06 6.81
CA ALA A 97 -6.40 -6.41 7.33
C ALA A 97 -5.78 -7.63 6.61
N ARG A 98 -6.62 -8.49 6.03
CA ARG A 98 -6.22 -9.59 5.15
C ARG A 98 -7.15 -9.59 3.95
N PHE A 99 -6.58 -9.55 2.75
CA PHE A 99 -7.36 -9.65 1.53
C PHE A 99 -8.03 -11.02 1.41
N PRO A 100 -9.23 -11.10 0.83
CA PRO A 100 -9.84 -12.39 0.54
C PRO A 100 -8.96 -13.15 -0.44
N VAL A 101 -8.74 -14.43 -0.17
CA VAL A 101 -8.21 -15.37 -1.15
C VAL A 101 -9.36 -15.86 -2.00
N PHE A 102 -9.16 -15.97 -3.32
CA PHE A 102 -10.13 -16.69 -4.14
C PHE A 102 -10.06 -18.17 -3.77
N GLU A 103 -11.09 -18.70 -3.12
CA GLU A 103 -11.27 -20.14 -3.04
C GLU A 103 -11.60 -20.66 -4.45
N SER A 104 -10.66 -21.28 -5.13
CA SER A 104 -10.95 -22.13 -6.28
C SER A 104 -11.53 -23.46 -5.79
N GLY A 105 -12.73 -23.41 -5.20
CA GLY A 105 -13.48 -24.57 -4.73
C GLY A 105 -14.43 -25.07 -5.82
N GLY A 106 -14.00 -26.08 -6.57
CA GLY A 106 -14.81 -26.76 -7.57
C GLY A 106 -14.32 -28.20 -7.80
N THR A 107 -14.21 -28.99 -6.74
CA THR A 107 -14.22 -30.45 -6.85
C THR A 107 -15.67 -30.90 -6.95
N GLY A 108 -16.10 -31.19 -8.18
CA GLY A 108 -17.19 -32.11 -8.49
C GLY A 108 -16.61 -33.35 -9.14
#